data_AF-F1W374-F1
#
_entry.id   AF-F1W374-F1
#
_cell.length_a   1.000
_cell.length_b   1.000
_cell.length_c   1.000
_cell.angle_alpha   90.00
_cell.angle_beta   90.00
_cell.angle_gamma   90.00
#
_symmetry.space_group_name_H-M   'P 1'
#
loop_
_entity.id
_entity.type
_entity.pdbx_description
1 polymer ?
#
loop_
_entity_poly.entity_id
_entity_poly.type
_entity_poly.pdbx_seq_one_letter_code
_entity_poly.pdbx_strand_id
1 'polypeptide(L)'
;MLTNLLSNAVKFTDHGSVTLDARIDERSEDDVLLHFIVTDTGIGMSPEQLTQLFQEFTQADGSTTRKYGGTGLGLSISKKFIELMGGRIWAESRDGQGARFHCTARFPLASGDEVLRPPDADDRPGNGLSGMRVLLAEDNPINQQLAIELIESRGASVTLATNGQEALDLLATVAADHFDVVLMDLQMPVMDGYEASSRVRADPRYAALPLIAMTAHAMVEERERCTAAGMNGHLSKPVEPAMLYAMLARHYPIPRLASPADVVPVVRAADGRTTLPRIAGLDTTEGVRFSADSTSIYRQLLSMFADSYADCNERLVQLLADAQWQQVEMLAHTIKGLAGTLGMVDLRQPASTLELACAARDVDEAARAQARLAQVITPLLAGLRTFFASEAAAATVSATVPMPAADTLRRLGKLLDEGDSDAIDLWQQQSQQLAGMLSPARRQRIDMALQNFEFDTALAILAETNPEQDAA
;
A
#
# COMPACT_ATOMS: atom_id res chain seq x y z
N MET A 1 17.67 -11.36 5.32
CA MET A 1 19.15 -11.46 5.21
C MET A 1 19.69 -10.44 4.21
N LEU A 2 19.32 -10.47 2.92
CA LEU A 2 19.77 -9.46 1.95
C LEU A 2 19.41 -8.02 2.36
N THR A 3 18.21 -7.83 2.91
CA THR A 3 17.78 -6.54 3.49
C THR A 3 18.71 -6.03 4.59
N ASN A 4 19.31 -6.92 5.39
CA ASN A 4 20.26 -6.57 6.44
C ASN A 4 21.61 -6.15 5.84
N LEU A 5 22.11 -6.90 4.85
CA LEU A 5 23.34 -6.54 4.14
C LEU A 5 23.20 -5.21 3.40
N LEU A 6 22.08 -4.99 2.70
CA LEU A 6 21.77 -3.76 1.98
C LEU A 6 21.59 -2.57 2.93
N SER A 7 20.88 -2.75 4.04
CA SER A 7 20.70 -1.70 5.03
C SER A 7 22.04 -1.28 5.64
N ASN A 8 22.95 -2.24 5.93
CA ASN A 8 24.29 -1.93 6.39
C ASN A 8 25.10 -1.18 5.30
N ALA A 9 25.08 -1.67 4.06
CA ALA A 9 25.76 -1.03 2.93
C ALA A 9 25.33 0.44 2.75
N VAL A 10 24.03 0.73 2.82
CA VAL A 10 23.49 2.09 2.77
C VAL A 10 23.90 2.92 4.00
N LYS A 11 23.83 2.32 5.19
CA LYS A 11 24.19 3.00 6.45
C LYS A 11 25.65 3.45 6.50
N PHE A 12 26.55 2.68 5.90
CA PHE A 12 28.00 2.92 5.94
C PHE A 12 28.55 3.61 4.68
N THR A 13 27.68 3.98 3.74
CA THR A 13 28.02 4.72 2.52
C THR A 13 27.38 6.10 2.52
N ASP A 14 28.13 7.12 2.94
CA ASP A 14 27.66 8.51 2.97
C ASP A 14 27.53 9.09 1.55
N HIS A 15 28.51 8.78 0.69
CA HIS A 15 28.54 9.14 -0.73
C HIS A 15 29.06 7.97 -1.57
N GLY A 16 28.40 7.69 -2.70
CA GLY A 16 28.82 6.65 -3.64
C GLY A 16 27.68 5.72 -4.04
N SER A 17 27.96 4.44 -4.24
CA SER A 17 26.96 3.48 -4.72
C SER A 17 26.93 2.20 -3.90
N VAL A 18 25.76 1.57 -3.90
CA VAL A 18 25.53 0.21 -3.41
C VAL A 18 24.97 -0.61 -4.57
N THR A 19 25.57 -1.77 -4.85
CA THR A 19 25.10 -2.70 -5.89
C THR A 19 24.79 -4.06 -5.29
N LEU A 20 23.74 -4.71 -5.81
CA LEU A 20 23.41 -6.10 -5.52
C LEU A 20 23.53 -6.90 -6.81
N ASP A 21 24.45 -7.85 -6.83
CA ASP A 21 24.58 -8.83 -7.90
C ASP A 21 24.08 -10.19 -7.41
N ALA A 22 23.40 -10.92 -8.29
CA ALA A 22 22.99 -12.30 -8.04
C ALA A 22 23.41 -13.16 -9.24
N ARG A 23 24.06 -14.29 -8.96
CA ARG A 23 24.50 -15.23 -9.99
C ARG A 23 24.27 -16.67 -9.56
N ILE A 24 24.11 -17.56 -10.52
CA ILE A 24 24.07 -19.00 -10.25
C ILE A 24 25.52 -19.47 -10.06
N ASP A 25 25.80 -20.07 -8.90
CA ASP A 25 27.12 -20.63 -8.56
C ASP A 25 27.16 -22.13 -8.90
N GLU A 26 26.11 -22.87 -8.52
CA GLU A 26 25.90 -24.28 -8.88
C GLU A 26 24.45 -24.52 -9.27
N ARG A 27 24.20 -25.49 -10.15
CA ARG A 27 22.86 -25.93 -10.52
C ARG A 27 22.86 -27.45 -10.69
N SER A 28 21.94 -28.12 -10.01
CA SER A 28 21.64 -29.55 -10.20
C SER A 28 20.27 -29.73 -10.87
N GLU A 29 19.77 -30.97 -10.91
CA GLU A 29 18.41 -31.26 -11.39
C GLU A 29 17.34 -30.79 -10.39
N ASP A 30 17.64 -30.84 -9.09
CA ASP A 30 16.67 -30.60 -8.02
C ASP A 30 16.91 -29.28 -7.26
N ASP A 31 18.10 -28.68 -7.36
CA ASP A 31 18.46 -27.47 -6.63
C ASP A 31 19.35 -26.50 -7.42
N VAL A 32 19.39 -25.25 -6.96
CA VAL A 32 20.28 -24.19 -7.45
C VAL A 32 20.93 -23.49 -6.27
N LEU A 33 22.25 -23.30 -6.34
CA LEU A 33 23.01 -22.49 -5.41
C LEU A 33 23.16 -21.08 -6.01
N LEU A 34 22.50 -20.10 -5.41
CA LEU A 34 22.62 -18.70 -5.81
C LEU A 34 23.70 -18.02 -4.97
N HIS A 35 24.55 -17.24 -5.62
CA HIS A 35 25.55 -16.36 -5.00
C HIS A 35 25.11 -14.91 -5.13
N PHE A 36 24.83 -14.28 -4.00
CA PHE A 36 24.53 -12.87 -3.89
C PHE A 36 25.77 -12.09 -3.44
N ILE A 37 25.98 -10.93 -4.03
CA ILE A 37 27.10 -10.02 -3.74
C ILE A 37 26.53 -8.63 -3.53
N VAL A 38 26.68 -8.10 -2.31
CA VAL A 38 26.36 -6.70 -2.01
C VAL A 38 27.66 -5.93 -1.95
N THR A 39 27.85 -4.98 -2.86
CA THR A 39 29.03 -4.11 -2.90
C THR A 39 28.64 -2.70 -2.48
N ASP A 40 29.42 -2.09 -1.61
CA ASP A 40 29.30 -0.69 -1.23
C ASP A 40 30.63 0.03 -1.44
N THR A 41 30.57 1.35 -1.61
CA THR A 41 31.76 2.22 -1.71
C THR A 41 31.95 3.04 -0.42
N GLY A 42 31.48 2.53 0.71
CA GLY A 42 31.47 3.23 1.99
C GLY A 42 32.82 3.26 2.70
N ILE A 43 32.78 3.44 4.02
CA ILE A 43 33.98 3.60 4.86
C ILE A 43 34.91 2.37 4.84
N GLY A 44 34.41 1.20 4.44
CA GLY A 44 35.17 -0.05 4.48
C GLY A 44 35.51 -0.51 5.90
N MET A 45 36.33 -1.56 6.01
CA MET A 45 36.71 -2.21 7.26
C MET A 45 38.19 -2.62 7.25
N SER A 46 38.81 -2.59 8.42
CA SER A 46 40.16 -3.13 8.63
C SER A 46 40.16 -4.67 8.63
N PRO A 47 41.33 -5.32 8.41
CA PRO A 47 41.46 -6.77 8.52
C PRO A 47 41.03 -7.34 9.88
N GLU A 48 41.27 -6.60 10.95
CA GLU A 48 40.87 -6.97 12.32
C GLU A 48 39.34 -6.94 12.47
N GLN A 49 38.68 -5.91 11.93
CA GLN A 49 37.22 -5.79 11.92
C GLN A 49 36.56 -6.90 11.08
N LEU A 50 37.12 -7.24 9.93
CA LEU A 50 36.63 -8.34 9.07
C LEU A 50 36.64 -9.69 9.80
N THR A 51 37.66 -9.93 10.62
CA THR A 51 37.82 -11.21 11.36
C THR A 51 36.73 -11.39 12.43
N GLN A 52 36.21 -10.28 12.96
CA GLN A 52 35.21 -10.28 14.03
C GLN A 52 33.77 -10.04 13.55
N LEU A 53 33.59 -9.74 12.26
CA LEU A 53 32.35 -9.26 11.66
C LEU A 53 31.12 -10.16 11.85
N PHE A 54 31.35 -11.48 11.92
CA PHE A 54 30.28 -12.48 12.08
C PHE A 54 30.21 -13.06 13.50
N GLN A 55 30.96 -12.52 14.46
CA GLN A 55 30.89 -12.91 15.86
C GLN A 55 29.74 -12.19 16.57
N GLU A 56 29.03 -12.89 17.44
CA GLU A 56 27.94 -12.30 18.22
C GLU A 56 28.48 -11.18 19.11
N PHE A 57 27.71 -10.08 19.23
CA PHE A 57 28.01 -8.93 20.09
C PHE A 57 29.30 -8.15 19.76
N THR A 58 29.90 -8.38 18.59
CA THR A 58 31.08 -7.62 18.19
C THR A 58 30.67 -6.42 17.34
N GLN A 59 31.05 -5.22 17.79
CA GLN A 59 30.88 -3.97 17.04
C GLN A 59 32.26 -3.55 16.52
N ALA A 60 32.31 -3.10 15.26
CA ALA A 60 33.56 -2.69 14.63
C ALA A 60 34.22 -1.46 15.31
N ASP A 61 33.48 -0.73 16.14
CA ASP A 61 33.96 0.40 16.94
C ASP A 61 33.79 0.12 18.44
N GLY A 62 34.91 0.10 19.18
CA GLY A 62 34.93 0.05 20.65
C GLY A 62 34.60 1.38 21.35
N SER A 63 34.16 2.38 20.59
CA SER A 63 33.71 3.68 21.10
C SER A 63 32.21 3.63 21.37
N THR A 64 31.83 3.65 22.64
CA THR A 64 30.44 3.76 23.13
C THR A 64 29.78 5.12 22.82
N THR A 65 30.34 5.93 21.91
CA THR A 65 29.80 7.25 21.53
C THR A 65 29.50 7.36 20.02
N ARG A 66 28.20 7.44 19.70
CA ARG A 66 27.49 7.99 18.51
C ARG A 66 27.94 7.64 17.08
N LYS A 67 27.00 7.09 16.30
CA LYS A 67 26.38 7.61 15.05
C LYS A 67 25.67 6.48 14.29
N TYR A 68 26.14 5.24 14.45
CA TYR A 68 25.67 4.05 13.71
C TYR A 68 25.41 2.83 14.60
N GLY A 69 24.93 3.01 15.83
CA GLY A 69 24.69 1.92 16.78
C GLY A 69 23.70 0.86 16.26
N GLY A 70 24.05 -0.42 16.43
CA GLY A 70 23.20 -1.59 16.17
C GLY A 70 23.64 -2.75 17.08
N THR A 71 22.77 -3.72 17.37
CA THR A 71 22.98 -4.74 18.42
C THR A 71 24.14 -5.71 18.19
N GLY A 72 24.83 -5.66 17.04
CA GLY A 72 25.89 -6.61 16.68
C GLY A 72 25.37 -8.03 16.38
N LEU A 73 24.05 -8.23 16.35
CA LEU A 73 23.42 -9.55 16.13
C LEU A 73 23.01 -9.78 14.66
N GLY A 74 22.94 -8.73 13.85
CA GLY A 74 22.39 -8.82 12.50
C GLY A 74 23.18 -9.77 11.58
N LEU A 75 24.51 -9.69 11.60
CA LEU A 75 25.36 -10.49 10.73
C LEU A 75 25.54 -11.92 11.25
N SER A 76 25.55 -12.14 12.57
CA SER A 76 25.60 -13.48 13.15
C SER A 76 24.30 -14.27 12.90
N ILE A 77 23.13 -13.61 12.98
CA ILE A 77 21.85 -14.21 12.58
C ILE A 77 21.83 -14.53 11.08
N SER A 78 22.32 -13.59 10.26
CA SER A 78 22.41 -13.80 8.80
C SER A 78 23.28 -15.01 8.45
N LYS A 79 24.39 -15.21 9.17
CA LYS A 79 25.24 -16.39 9.02
C LYS A 79 24.51 -17.69 9.36
N LYS A 80 23.80 -17.77 10.50
CA LYS A 80 23.03 -18.96 10.87
C LYS A 80 21.98 -19.34 9.83
N PHE A 81 21.25 -18.36 9.29
CA PHE A 81 20.27 -18.63 8.23
C PHE A 81 20.91 -19.18 6.95
N ILE A 82 22.02 -18.58 6.52
CA ILE A 82 22.74 -19.03 5.33
C ILE A 82 23.27 -20.46 5.49
N GLU A 83 23.81 -20.79 6.66
CA GLU A 83 24.27 -22.15 6.97
C GLU A 83 23.10 -23.15 6.99
N LEU A 84 21.94 -22.78 7.54
CA LEU A 84 20.72 -23.60 7.49
C LEU A 84 20.21 -23.82 6.05
N MET A 85 20.44 -22.87 5.16
CA MET A 85 20.13 -22.97 3.73
C MET A 85 21.23 -23.67 2.92
N GLY A 86 22.17 -24.36 3.56
CA GLY A 86 23.25 -25.09 2.88
C GLY A 86 24.23 -24.20 2.11
N GLY A 87 24.35 -22.93 2.54
CA GLY A 87 25.21 -21.93 1.92
C GLY A 87 26.31 -21.40 2.85
N ARG A 88 27.03 -20.37 2.41
CA ARG A 88 28.10 -19.69 3.18
C ARG A 88 28.02 -18.18 3.05
N ILE A 89 28.47 -17.44 4.06
CA ILE A 89 28.57 -15.97 4.05
C ILE A 89 30.00 -15.53 4.36
N TRP A 90 30.51 -14.52 3.64
CA TRP A 90 31.82 -13.91 3.87
C TRP A 90 31.83 -12.45 3.43
N ALA A 91 32.89 -11.72 3.76
CA ALA A 91 33.06 -10.33 3.35
C ALA A 91 34.51 -10.04 2.92
N GLU A 92 34.66 -9.10 2.00
CA GLU A 92 35.92 -8.52 1.57
C GLU A 92 35.82 -7.01 1.73
N SER A 93 36.82 -6.36 2.34
CA SER A 93 36.80 -4.91 2.48
C SER A 93 38.21 -4.36 2.66
N ARG A 94 38.38 -3.08 2.37
CA ARG A 94 39.57 -2.31 2.70
C ARG A 94 39.13 -0.98 3.27
N ASP A 95 39.83 -0.51 4.29
CA ASP A 95 39.59 0.79 4.91
C ASP A 95 39.59 1.92 3.85
N GLY A 96 38.51 2.70 3.83
CA GLY A 96 38.25 3.78 2.89
C GLY A 96 37.91 3.38 1.44
N GLN A 97 37.71 2.09 1.12
CA GLN A 97 37.42 1.61 -0.24
C GLN A 97 36.11 0.80 -0.34
N GLY A 98 35.27 0.85 0.69
CA GLY A 98 34.01 0.12 0.75
C GLY A 98 34.15 -1.38 1.06
N ALA A 99 33.05 -2.10 1.00
CA ALA A 99 33.00 -3.53 1.29
C ALA A 99 32.19 -4.32 0.26
N ARG A 100 32.49 -5.61 0.17
CA ARG A 100 31.78 -6.62 -0.63
C ARG A 100 31.36 -7.74 0.29
N PHE A 101 30.06 -7.86 0.52
CA PHE A 101 29.46 -8.95 1.27
C PHE A 101 28.96 -10.01 0.32
N HIS A 102 29.33 -11.26 0.59
CA HIS A 102 29.00 -12.39 -0.25
C HIS A 102 28.20 -13.40 0.55
N CYS A 103 27.10 -13.91 -0.01
CA CYS A 103 26.44 -15.07 0.56
C CYS A 103 25.95 -16.02 -0.54
N THR A 104 26.09 -17.33 -0.30
CA THR A 104 25.44 -18.36 -1.11
C THR A 104 24.23 -18.93 -0.37
N ALA A 105 23.19 -19.31 -1.09
CA ALA A 105 22.05 -20.02 -0.52
C ALA A 105 21.50 -21.02 -1.53
N ARG A 106 21.12 -22.21 -1.05
CA ARG A 106 20.62 -23.31 -1.88
C ARG A 106 19.10 -23.28 -1.89
N PHE A 107 18.52 -23.39 -3.08
CA PHE A 107 17.08 -23.36 -3.31
C PHE A 107 16.68 -24.57 -4.15
N PRO A 108 15.55 -25.23 -3.82
CA PRO A 108 15.02 -26.26 -4.70
C PRO A 108 14.58 -25.64 -6.03
N LEU A 109 14.83 -26.34 -7.14
CA LEU A 109 14.29 -26.00 -8.45
C LEU A 109 12.81 -26.43 -8.50
N ALA A 110 11.95 -25.54 -8.96
CA ALA A 110 10.54 -25.86 -9.15
C ALA A 110 10.41 -26.94 -10.24
N SER A 111 9.81 -28.08 -9.90
CA SER A 111 9.50 -29.16 -10.84
C SER A 111 8.17 -28.86 -11.54
N GLY A 112 8.22 -28.11 -12.64
CA GLY A 112 7.05 -27.82 -13.47
C GLY A 112 7.26 -26.60 -14.36
N ASP A 113 6.40 -26.45 -15.39
CA ASP A 113 6.35 -25.29 -16.30
C ASP A 113 6.04 -23.94 -15.61
N GLU A 114 6.10 -23.86 -14.27
CA GLU A 114 6.14 -22.61 -13.50
C GLU A 114 7.51 -21.94 -13.64
N VAL A 115 7.85 -21.56 -14.86
CA VAL A 115 8.85 -20.52 -15.09
C VAL A 115 8.25 -19.24 -14.51
N LEU A 116 8.74 -18.80 -13.36
CA LEU A 116 8.67 -17.40 -12.95
C LEU A 116 9.37 -16.58 -14.04
N ARG A 117 8.63 -16.23 -15.09
CA ARG A 117 9.05 -15.16 -15.98
C ARG A 117 9.10 -13.90 -15.11
N PRO A 118 10.22 -13.16 -15.07
CA PRO A 118 10.13 -11.77 -14.63
C PRO A 118 9.03 -11.12 -15.48
N PRO A 119 8.14 -10.29 -14.91
CA PRO A 119 7.20 -9.57 -15.74
C PRO A 119 8.03 -8.78 -16.76
N ASP A 120 7.96 -9.18 -18.02
CA ASP A 120 8.56 -8.40 -19.10
C ASP A 120 8.00 -7.00 -18.94
N ALA A 121 8.88 -5.98 -18.94
CA ALA A 121 8.51 -4.58 -18.78
C ALA A 121 7.58 -4.05 -19.90
N ASP A 122 7.18 -4.92 -20.82
CA ASP A 122 6.30 -4.65 -21.95
C ASP A 122 4.99 -5.47 -21.92
N ASP A 123 4.79 -6.33 -20.91
CA ASP A 123 3.53 -7.02 -20.70
C ASP A 123 2.64 -6.11 -19.84
N ARG A 124 2.06 -5.07 -20.46
CA ARG A 124 0.86 -4.45 -19.89
C ARG A 124 -0.26 -5.48 -20.06
N PRO A 125 -0.67 -6.21 -19.01
CA PRO A 125 -1.81 -7.08 -19.13
C PRO A 125 -3.02 -6.15 -19.24
N GLY A 126 -3.60 -6.07 -20.44
CA GLY A 126 -4.98 -5.65 -20.58
C GLY A 126 -5.83 -6.49 -19.63
N ASN A 127 -6.55 -5.83 -18.73
CA ASN A 127 -7.69 -6.33 -17.94
C ASN A 127 -7.59 -7.80 -17.47
N GLY A 128 -6.44 -8.22 -16.93
CA GLY A 128 -6.19 -9.63 -16.54
C GLY A 128 -7.05 -10.15 -15.38
N LEU A 129 -7.79 -9.27 -14.70
CA LEU A 129 -8.72 -9.60 -13.62
C LEU A 129 -10.18 -9.31 -14.02
N SER A 130 -10.47 -9.09 -15.31
CA SER A 130 -11.80 -8.73 -15.78
C SER A 130 -12.84 -9.77 -15.38
N GLY A 131 -13.89 -9.33 -14.68
CA GLY A 131 -14.98 -10.19 -14.21
C GLY A 131 -14.68 -10.96 -12.92
N MET A 132 -13.51 -10.77 -12.32
CA MET A 132 -13.18 -11.33 -11.02
C MET A 132 -13.95 -10.61 -9.90
N ARG A 133 -14.58 -11.36 -9.01
CA ARG A 133 -15.35 -10.84 -7.87
C ARG A 133 -14.57 -11.03 -6.59
N VAL A 134 -14.14 -9.92 -6.00
CA VAL A 134 -13.31 -9.88 -4.79
C VAL A 134 -14.17 -9.44 -3.61
N LEU A 135 -14.16 -10.22 -2.53
CA LEU A 135 -14.62 -9.73 -1.22
C LEU A 135 -13.42 -9.12 -0.49
N LEU A 136 -13.47 -7.83 -0.19
CA LEU A 136 -12.45 -7.11 0.56
C LEU A 136 -12.94 -6.86 1.99
N ALA A 137 -12.24 -7.38 2.99
CA ALA A 137 -12.47 -7.05 4.39
C ALA A 137 -11.33 -6.18 4.92
N GLU A 138 -11.61 -4.90 5.14
CA GLU A 138 -10.67 -3.87 5.61
C GLU A 138 -11.45 -2.84 6.41
N ASP A 139 -10.94 -2.37 7.55
CA ASP A 139 -11.65 -1.43 8.42
C ASP A 139 -11.28 0.05 8.18
N ASN A 140 -10.15 0.30 7.54
CA ASN A 140 -9.66 1.65 7.29
C ASN A 140 -10.13 2.22 5.94
N PRO A 141 -10.91 3.32 5.90
CA PRO A 141 -11.44 3.88 4.65
C PRO A 141 -10.39 4.24 3.58
N ILE A 142 -9.18 4.66 3.98
CA ILE A 142 -8.12 5.01 3.03
C ILE A 142 -7.56 3.74 2.39
N ASN A 143 -7.34 2.69 3.17
CA ASN A 143 -6.91 1.39 2.64
C ASN A 143 -8.01 0.74 1.79
N GLN A 144 -9.29 0.86 2.20
CA GLN A 144 -10.44 0.42 1.41
C GLN A 144 -10.43 1.09 0.04
N GLN A 145 -10.36 2.43 -0.01
CA GLN A 145 -10.35 3.17 -1.26
C GLN A 145 -9.15 2.76 -2.13
N LEU A 146 -7.94 2.66 -1.55
CA LEU A 146 -6.77 2.24 -2.31
C LEU A 146 -6.95 0.83 -2.89
N ALA A 147 -7.36 -0.14 -2.09
CA ALA A 147 -7.53 -1.51 -2.55
C ALA A 147 -8.61 -1.61 -3.64
N ILE A 148 -9.73 -0.88 -3.49
CA ILE A 148 -10.79 -0.79 -4.51
C ILE A 148 -10.22 -0.24 -5.82
N GLU A 149 -9.57 0.92 -5.79
CA GLU A 149 -8.98 1.53 -6.99
C GLU A 149 -7.97 0.60 -7.69
N LEU A 150 -7.09 -0.05 -6.92
CA LEU A 150 -6.11 -0.98 -7.48
C LEU A 150 -6.80 -2.16 -8.18
N ILE A 151 -7.81 -2.76 -7.54
CA ILE A 151 -8.49 -3.97 -8.04
C ILE A 151 -9.38 -3.63 -9.24
N GLU A 152 -10.19 -2.58 -9.13
CA GLU A 152 -11.13 -2.16 -10.17
C GLU A 152 -10.42 -1.59 -11.40
N SER A 153 -9.25 -0.98 -11.24
CA SER A 153 -8.40 -0.56 -12.38
C SER A 153 -7.98 -1.73 -13.29
N ARG A 154 -8.11 -2.98 -12.83
CA ARG A 154 -7.83 -4.21 -13.59
C ARG A 154 -9.09 -4.94 -14.07
N GLY A 155 -10.27 -4.35 -13.88
CA GLY A 155 -11.57 -4.86 -14.35
C GLY A 155 -12.26 -5.86 -13.42
N ALA A 156 -11.73 -6.07 -12.22
CA ALA A 156 -12.40 -6.84 -11.17
C ALA A 156 -13.46 -5.98 -10.47
N SER A 157 -14.42 -6.61 -9.80
CA SER A 157 -15.41 -5.95 -8.95
C SER A 157 -15.13 -6.23 -7.48
N VAL A 158 -15.25 -5.22 -6.63
CA VAL A 158 -15.01 -5.36 -5.19
C VAL A 158 -16.33 -5.26 -4.42
N THR A 159 -16.57 -6.18 -3.50
CA THR A 159 -17.57 -6.04 -2.43
C THR A 159 -16.83 -5.78 -1.13
N LEU A 160 -17.20 -4.71 -0.43
CA LEU A 160 -16.53 -4.29 0.79
C LEU A 160 -17.22 -4.86 2.04
N ALA A 161 -16.41 -5.27 3.01
CA ALA A 161 -16.77 -5.53 4.40
C ALA A 161 -15.84 -4.70 5.31
N THR A 162 -16.39 -4.09 6.36
CA THR A 162 -15.65 -3.22 7.29
C THR A 162 -15.01 -3.99 8.45
N ASN A 163 -15.32 -5.27 8.59
CA ASN A 163 -14.80 -6.16 9.64
C ASN A 163 -15.01 -7.64 9.28
N GLY A 164 -14.43 -8.55 10.05
CA GLY A 164 -14.51 -9.99 9.80
C GLY A 164 -15.92 -10.58 9.92
N GLN A 165 -16.79 -10.01 10.77
CA GLN A 165 -18.17 -10.50 10.93
C GLN A 165 -19.02 -10.12 9.71
N GLU A 166 -18.90 -8.89 9.22
CA GLU A 166 -19.58 -8.45 7.99
C GLU A 166 -19.16 -9.29 6.78
N ALA A 167 -17.88 -9.66 6.68
CA ALA A 167 -17.40 -10.55 5.63
C ALA A 167 -18.09 -11.93 5.68
N LEU A 168 -18.27 -12.50 6.88
CA LEU A 168 -19.01 -13.75 7.06
C LEU A 168 -20.50 -13.61 6.72
N ASP A 169 -21.11 -12.50 7.13
CA ASP A 169 -22.53 -12.23 6.85
C ASP A 169 -22.76 -12.10 5.34
N LEU A 170 -21.90 -11.38 4.63
CA LEU A 170 -21.93 -11.29 3.17
C LEU A 170 -21.79 -12.66 2.51
N LEU A 171 -20.78 -13.45 2.91
CA LEU A 171 -20.59 -14.82 2.41
C LEU A 171 -21.83 -15.70 2.62
N ALA A 172 -22.55 -15.53 3.73
CA ALA A 172 -23.74 -16.31 4.05
C ALA A 172 -24.98 -15.92 3.22
N THR A 173 -25.03 -14.69 2.70
CA THR A 173 -26.17 -14.18 1.92
C THR A 173 -26.12 -14.52 0.43
N VAL A 174 -24.96 -14.91 -0.09
CA VAL A 174 -24.74 -15.21 -1.51
C VAL A 174 -24.43 -16.69 -1.74
N ALA A 175 -24.41 -17.11 -3.01
CA ALA A 175 -23.96 -18.46 -3.38
C ALA A 175 -22.47 -18.64 -3.02
N ALA A 176 -22.07 -19.86 -2.67
CA ALA A 176 -20.71 -20.13 -2.17
C ALA A 176 -19.59 -19.87 -3.21
N ASP A 177 -19.94 -19.87 -4.49
CA ASP A 177 -19.09 -19.57 -5.64
C ASP A 177 -19.26 -18.13 -6.15
N HIS A 178 -19.91 -17.25 -5.36
CA HIS A 178 -20.12 -15.86 -5.74
C HIS A 178 -18.84 -15.02 -5.70
N PHE A 179 -17.92 -15.31 -4.78
CA PHE A 179 -16.64 -14.64 -4.72
C PHE A 179 -15.55 -15.56 -5.23
N ASP A 180 -14.62 -15.01 -5.99
CA ASP A 180 -13.49 -15.75 -6.55
C ASP A 180 -12.28 -15.71 -5.60
N VAL A 181 -12.21 -14.69 -4.73
CA VAL A 181 -11.22 -14.56 -3.66
C VAL A 181 -11.75 -13.65 -2.56
N VAL A 182 -11.22 -13.84 -1.35
CA VAL A 182 -11.36 -12.89 -0.23
C VAL A 182 -9.99 -12.32 0.11
N LEU A 183 -9.89 -10.99 0.14
CA LEU A 183 -8.79 -10.26 0.75
C LEU A 183 -9.21 -9.89 2.17
N MET A 184 -8.45 -10.30 3.18
CA MET A 184 -8.85 -10.20 4.58
C MET A 184 -7.75 -9.52 5.39
N ASP A 185 -8.03 -8.34 5.92
CA ASP A 185 -7.16 -7.72 6.93
C ASP A 185 -7.11 -8.57 8.20
N LEU A 186 -5.94 -8.67 8.82
CA LEU A 186 -5.76 -9.46 10.03
C LEU A 186 -6.22 -8.73 11.28
N GLN A 187 -6.12 -7.40 11.31
CA GLN A 187 -6.45 -6.60 12.49
C GLN A 187 -7.62 -5.67 12.19
N MET A 188 -8.82 -6.08 12.59
CA MET A 188 -10.06 -5.31 12.45
C MET A 188 -10.82 -5.30 13.77
N PRO A 189 -11.64 -4.28 14.05
CA PRO A 189 -12.56 -4.29 15.17
C PRO A 189 -13.64 -5.37 15.01
N VAL A 190 -14.34 -5.69 16.09
CA VAL A 190 -15.45 -6.68 16.17
C VAL A 190 -15.00 -8.13 15.97
N MET A 191 -14.39 -8.45 14.83
CA MET A 191 -13.82 -9.76 14.52
C MET A 191 -12.58 -9.59 13.66
N ASP A 192 -11.48 -10.21 14.12
CA ASP A 192 -10.21 -10.18 13.43
C ASP A 192 -10.16 -11.17 12.24
N GLY A 193 -9.18 -11.00 11.35
CA GLY A 193 -9.08 -11.82 10.14
C GLY A 193 -8.73 -13.29 10.41
N TYR A 194 -8.10 -13.59 11.56
CA TYR A 194 -7.76 -14.97 11.93
C TYR A 194 -9.01 -15.75 12.32
N GLU A 195 -9.85 -15.16 13.17
CA GLU A 195 -11.11 -15.73 13.60
C GLU A 195 -12.07 -15.86 12.43
N ALA A 196 -12.21 -14.80 11.62
CA ALA A 196 -13.04 -14.83 10.41
C ALA A 196 -12.62 -15.97 9.47
N SER A 197 -11.33 -16.11 9.19
CA SER A 197 -10.83 -17.16 8.29
C SER A 197 -11.04 -18.56 8.86
N SER A 198 -10.83 -18.74 10.16
CA SER A 198 -11.09 -20.02 10.83
C SER A 198 -12.57 -20.41 10.72
N ARG A 199 -13.49 -19.44 10.84
CA ARG A 199 -14.93 -19.65 10.67
C ARG A 199 -15.31 -19.95 9.21
N VAL A 200 -14.72 -19.25 8.24
CA VAL A 200 -14.90 -19.58 6.81
C VAL A 200 -14.46 -21.02 6.52
N ARG A 201 -13.33 -21.46 7.09
CA ARG A 201 -12.78 -22.81 6.89
C ARG A 201 -13.53 -23.91 7.64
N ALA A 202 -14.25 -23.57 8.71
CA ALA A 202 -15.13 -24.51 9.38
C ALA A 202 -16.39 -24.85 8.54
N ASP A 203 -16.72 -24.04 7.54
CA ASP A 203 -17.83 -24.27 6.64
C ASP A 203 -17.38 -24.95 5.33
N PRO A 204 -17.81 -26.20 5.06
CA PRO A 204 -17.42 -26.94 3.86
C PRO A 204 -17.77 -26.23 2.54
N ARG A 205 -18.75 -25.32 2.54
CA ARG A 205 -19.15 -24.56 1.36
C ARG A 205 -18.01 -23.70 0.80
N TYR A 206 -17.14 -23.18 1.67
CA TYR A 206 -16.06 -22.27 1.31
C TYR A 206 -14.69 -22.94 1.33
N ALA A 207 -14.61 -24.27 1.37
CA ALA A 207 -13.34 -24.99 1.49
C ALA A 207 -12.36 -24.66 0.34
N ALA A 208 -12.88 -24.39 -0.86
CA ALA A 208 -12.09 -24.04 -2.04
C ALA A 208 -11.90 -22.52 -2.24
N LEU A 209 -12.62 -21.67 -1.48
CA LEU A 209 -12.56 -20.22 -1.62
C LEU A 209 -11.18 -19.70 -1.20
N PRO A 210 -10.40 -19.07 -2.09
CA PRO A 210 -9.10 -18.50 -1.73
C PRO A 210 -9.26 -17.38 -0.69
N LEU A 211 -8.54 -17.50 0.43
CA LEU A 211 -8.45 -16.47 1.47
C LEU A 211 -7.03 -15.93 1.52
N ILE A 212 -6.86 -14.63 1.28
CA ILE A 212 -5.56 -13.96 1.24
C ILE A 212 -5.50 -12.96 2.40
N ALA A 213 -4.52 -13.14 3.30
CA ALA A 213 -4.30 -12.23 4.40
C ALA A 213 -3.70 -10.89 3.90
N MET A 214 -4.12 -9.78 4.47
CA MET A 214 -3.40 -8.51 4.38
C MET A 214 -2.79 -8.22 5.76
N THR A 215 -1.47 -8.10 5.83
CA THR A 215 -0.73 -8.08 7.11
C THR A 215 0.28 -6.95 7.17
N ALA A 216 0.36 -6.24 8.30
CA ALA A 216 1.38 -5.20 8.52
C ALA A 216 2.80 -5.75 8.71
N HIS A 217 2.94 -7.03 9.04
CA HIS A 217 4.23 -7.67 9.27
C HIS A 217 4.32 -8.97 8.44
N ALA A 218 5.46 -9.18 7.79
CA ALA A 218 5.73 -10.38 6.97
C ALA A 218 6.60 -11.37 7.75
N MET A 219 6.44 -11.45 9.08
CA MET A 219 7.26 -12.32 9.90
C MET A 219 6.85 -13.79 9.74
N VAL A 220 7.82 -14.69 9.94
CA VAL A 220 7.62 -16.15 9.78
C VAL A 220 6.48 -16.67 10.67
N GLU A 221 6.35 -16.12 11.87
CA GLU A 221 5.32 -16.50 12.86
C GLU A 221 3.90 -16.13 12.40
N GLU A 222 3.71 -14.98 11.75
CA GLU A 222 2.39 -14.60 11.20
C GLU A 222 2.01 -15.46 10.02
N ARG A 223 2.99 -15.86 9.20
CA ARG A 223 2.77 -16.78 8.07
C ARG A 223 2.30 -18.15 8.57
N GLU A 224 2.89 -18.67 9.64
CA GLU A 224 2.45 -19.91 10.28
C GLU A 224 1.02 -19.78 10.82
N ARG A 225 0.71 -18.67 11.50
CA ARG A 225 -0.66 -18.39 11.99
C ARG A 225 -1.69 -18.26 10.87
N CYS A 226 -1.34 -17.60 9.77
CA CYS A 226 -2.22 -17.50 8.59
C CYS A 226 -2.49 -18.89 7.98
N THR A 227 -1.44 -19.70 7.86
CA THR A 227 -1.55 -21.08 7.34
C THR A 227 -2.42 -21.94 8.27
N ALA A 228 -2.25 -21.81 9.58
CA ALA A 228 -3.04 -22.52 10.58
C ALA A 228 -4.53 -22.09 10.58
N ALA A 229 -4.81 -20.83 10.28
CA ALA A 229 -6.17 -20.32 10.06
C ALA A 229 -6.77 -20.73 8.69
N GLY A 230 -5.99 -21.44 7.86
CA GLY A 230 -6.42 -21.96 6.55
C GLY A 230 -6.36 -20.94 5.41
N MET A 231 -5.61 -19.85 5.54
CA MET A 231 -5.39 -18.88 4.47
C MET A 231 -4.43 -19.43 3.40
N ASN A 232 -4.63 -19.02 2.15
CA ASN A 232 -3.89 -19.50 0.98
C ASN A 232 -2.68 -18.64 0.62
N GLY A 233 -2.62 -17.42 1.13
CA GLY A 233 -1.55 -16.45 0.84
C GLY A 233 -1.59 -15.27 1.80
N HIS A 234 -0.60 -14.39 1.67
CA HIS A 234 -0.53 -13.13 2.41
C HIS A 234 0.09 -12.03 1.55
N LEU A 235 -0.38 -10.80 1.76
CA LEU A 235 0.14 -9.56 1.21
C LEU A 235 0.59 -8.68 2.37
N SER A 236 1.82 -8.19 2.32
CA SER A 236 2.29 -7.21 3.30
C SER A 236 1.65 -5.85 3.04
N LYS A 237 1.30 -5.11 4.10
CA LYS A 237 0.96 -3.69 4.07
C LYS A 237 2.26 -2.85 4.19
N PRO A 238 2.41 -1.75 3.44
CA PRO A 238 1.49 -1.26 2.40
C PRO A 238 1.39 -2.24 1.22
N VAL A 239 0.18 -2.36 0.66
CA VAL A 239 -0.10 -3.31 -0.41
C VAL A 239 0.63 -2.86 -1.68
N GLU A 240 1.62 -3.63 -2.09
CA GLU A 240 2.36 -3.40 -3.32
C GLU A 240 1.49 -3.78 -4.53
N PRO A 241 1.16 -2.86 -5.47
CA PRO A 241 0.26 -3.15 -6.59
C PRO A 241 0.69 -4.36 -7.41
N ALA A 242 1.97 -4.47 -7.74
CA ALA A 242 2.49 -5.61 -8.51
C ALA A 242 2.29 -6.96 -7.79
N MET A 243 2.45 -6.97 -6.47
CA MET A 243 2.25 -8.18 -5.66
C MET A 243 0.77 -8.54 -5.54
N LEU A 244 -0.09 -7.55 -5.35
CA LEU A 244 -1.55 -7.72 -5.35
C LEU A 244 -2.03 -8.36 -6.66
N TYR A 245 -1.62 -7.80 -7.80
CA TYR A 245 -2.02 -8.32 -9.11
C TYR A 245 -1.53 -9.74 -9.34
N ALA A 246 -0.27 -10.03 -9.00
CA ALA A 246 0.28 -11.37 -9.11
C ALA A 246 -0.47 -12.38 -8.22
N MET A 247 -0.84 -11.98 -7.00
CA MET A 247 -1.58 -12.82 -6.08
C MET A 247 -3.00 -13.09 -6.55
N LEU A 248 -3.72 -12.07 -7.02
CA LEU A 248 -5.07 -12.22 -7.57
C LEU A 248 -5.07 -13.09 -8.83
N ALA A 249 -4.15 -12.84 -9.76
CA ALA A 249 -4.03 -13.61 -11.00
C ALA A 249 -3.74 -15.11 -10.76
N ARG A 250 -2.98 -15.43 -9.69
CA ARG A 250 -2.73 -16.83 -9.30
C ARG A 250 -4.00 -17.58 -8.89
N HIS A 251 -4.95 -16.88 -8.30
CA HIS A 251 -6.19 -17.46 -7.77
C HIS A 251 -7.39 -17.29 -8.72
N TYR A 252 -7.20 -16.60 -9.84
CA TYR A 252 -8.21 -16.42 -10.89
C TYR A 252 -7.75 -17.07 -12.20
N PRO A 253 -8.03 -18.37 -12.42
CA PRO A 253 -7.75 -19.00 -13.70
C PRO A 253 -8.66 -18.38 -14.76
N ILE A 254 -8.11 -17.49 -15.58
CA ILE A 254 -8.81 -16.84 -16.70
C ILE A 254 -9.52 -17.93 -17.51
N PRO A 255 -10.87 -17.99 -17.53
CA PRO A 255 -11.55 -18.75 -18.55
C PRO A 255 -11.13 -18.12 -19.88
N ARG A 256 -10.54 -18.90 -20.80
CA ARG A 256 -10.28 -18.44 -22.18
C ARG A 256 -11.61 -18.14 -22.88
N LEU A 257 -12.22 -17.01 -22.56
CA LEU A 257 -13.47 -16.52 -23.11
C LEU A 257 -13.42 -15.00 -23.17
N ALA A 258 -12.61 -14.51 -24.11
CA ALA A 258 -12.95 -13.38 -24.97
C ALA A 258 -11.89 -13.31 -26.07
N SER A 259 -12.33 -13.21 -27.33
CA SER A 259 -11.41 -12.84 -28.41
C SER A 259 -10.77 -11.48 -28.10
N PRO A 260 -9.56 -11.19 -28.59
CA PRO A 260 -8.85 -9.91 -28.37
C PRO A 260 -9.57 -8.65 -28.87
N ALA A 261 -10.82 -8.76 -29.34
CA ALA A 261 -11.60 -7.71 -29.97
C ALA A 261 -12.58 -7.00 -29.02
N ASP A 262 -12.88 -7.56 -27.84
CA ASP A 262 -13.86 -6.99 -26.90
C ASP A 262 -13.22 -6.30 -25.67
N VAL A 263 -11.89 -6.29 -25.58
CA VAL A 263 -11.19 -5.60 -24.48
C VAL A 263 -10.86 -4.18 -24.94
N VAL A 264 -11.73 -3.23 -24.60
CA VAL A 264 -11.37 -1.80 -24.69
C VAL A 264 -10.28 -1.57 -23.64
N PRO A 265 -9.06 -1.20 -24.04
CA PRO A 265 -8.05 -0.84 -23.06
C PRO A 265 -8.52 0.46 -22.41
N VAL A 266 -8.80 0.42 -21.10
CA VAL A 266 -8.87 1.64 -20.29
C VAL A 266 -7.43 2.11 -20.15
N VAL A 267 -6.94 2.75 -21.20
CA VAL A 267 -5.73 3.57 -21.11
C VAL A 267 -6.16 4.79 -20.31
N ARG A 268 -5.93 4.77 -18.99
CA ARG A 268 -5.99 5.99 -18.19
C ARG A 268 -5.01 6.98 -18.84
N ALA A 269 -5.55 8.12 -19.28
CA ALA A 269 -4.77 9.18 -19.87
C ALA A 269 -3.67 9.59 -18.89
N ALA A 270 -2.46 9.86 -19.38
CA ALA A 270 -1.40 10.39 -18.54
C ALA A 270 -1.91 11.67 -17.85
N ASP A 271 -1.96 11.65 -16.53
CA ASP A 271 -2.49 12.71 -15.66
C ASP A 271 -1.95 14.09 -16.11
N GLY A 272 -2.86 14.93 -16.58
CA GLY A 272 -2.55 16.26 -17.05
C GLY A 272 -2.22 17.21 -15.90
N ARG A 273 -0.93 17.39 -15.57
CA ARG A 273 -0.40 18.44 -14.67
C ARG A 273 -1.07 18.49 -13.29
N THR A 274 -1.34 17.36 -12.67
CA THR A 274 -1.79 17.34 -11.28
C THR A 274 -0.61 17.67 -10.35
N THR A 275 -0.72 18.73 -9.56
CA THR A 275 0.33 19.17 -8.64
C THR A 275 0.41 18.27 -7.41
N LEU A 276 1.61 18.06 -6.86
CA LEU A 276 1.79 17.28 -5.63
C LEU A 276 2.32 18.17 -4.51
N PRO A 277 1.88 17.94 -3.26
CA PRO A 277 2.34 18.73 -2.12
C PRO A 277 3.83 18.49 -1.87
N ARG A 278 4.55 19.57 -1.57
CA ARG A 278 5.96 19.51 -1.14
C ARG A 278 6.03 19.79 0.35
N ILE A 279 5.83 18.74 1.15
CA ILE A 279 5.81 18.82 2.61
C ILE A 279 6.96 18.00 3.17
N ALA A 280 7.63 18.51 4.21
CA ALA A 280 8.69 17.78 4.89
C ALA A 280 8.14 16.46 5.46
N GLY A 281 8.89 15.37 5.27
CA GLY A 281 8.48 14.03 5.72
C GLY A 281 7.46 13.32 4.82
N LEU A 282 7.10 13.91 3.66
CA LEU A 282 6.23 13.29 2.65
C LEU A 282 7.02 12.95 1.37
N ASP A 283 7.25 11.67 1.13
CA ASP A 283 7.79 11.14 -0.12
C ASP A 283 6.65 10.84 -1.10
N THR A 284 6.36 11.84 -1.94
CA THR A 284 5.33 11.71 -2.97
C THR A 284 5.68 10.70 -4.06
N THR A 285 6.95 10.32 -4.23
CA THR A 285 7.35 9.31 -5.22
C THR A 285 6.91 7.93 -4.76
N GLU A 286 7.20 7.58 -3.50
CA GLU A 286 6.74 6.34 -2.88
C GLU A 286 5.21 6.27 -2.78
N GLY A 287 4.56 7.37 -2.39
CA GLY A 287 3.10 7.41 -2.27
C GLY A 287 2.36 7.19 -3.60
N VAL A 288 2.86 7.80 -4.69
CA VAL A 288 2.32 7.59 -6.05
C VAL A 288 2.54 6.15 -6.51
N ARG A 289 3.71 5.57 -6.21
CA ARG A 289 4.03 4.18 -6.54
C ARG A 289 3.04 3.19 -5.94
N PHE A 290 2.68 3.36 -4.66
CA PHE A 290 1.65 2.53 -4.01
C PHE A 290 0.24 2.79 -4.55
N SER A 291 0.00 3.95 -5.16
CA SER A 291 -1.26 4.33 -5.80
C SER A 291 -1.33 3.92 -7.29
N ALA A 292 -0.64 2.83 -7.66
CA ALA A 292 -0.49 2.36 -9.05
C ALA A 292 -0.05 3.44 -10.05
N ASP A 293 0.90 4.28 -9.63
CA ASP A 293 1.45 5.40 -10.40
C ASP A 293 0.41 6.46 -10.82
N SER A 294 -0.76 6.48 -10.17
CA SER A 294 -1.81 7.47 -10.38
C SER A 294 -1.67 8.63 -9.40
N THR A 295 -1.54 9.83 -9.95
CA THR A 295 -1.40 11.06 -9.15
C THR A 295 -2.75 11.51 -8.59
N SER A 296 -3.84 11.24 -9.32
CA SER A 296 -5.21 11.52 -8.85
C SER A 296 -5.58 10.66 -7.65
N ILE A 297 -5.42 9.33 -7.73
CA ILE A 297 -5.67 8.42 -6.60
C ILE A 297 -4.84 8.86 -5.39
N TYR A 298 -3.54 9.10 -5.59
CA TYR A 298 -2.68 9.50 -4.49
C TYR A 298 -3.15 10.79 -3.78
N ARG A 299 -3.58 11.80 -4.55
CA ARG A 299 -4.13 13.04 -3.99
C ARG A 299 -5.42 12.83 -3.22
N GLN A 300 -6.34 12.01 -3.75
CA GLN A 300 -7.57 11.66 -3.07
C GLN A 300 -7.27 11.04 -1.70
N LEU A 301 -6.33 10.08 -1.64
CA LEU A 301 -5.92 9.43 -0.39
C LEU A 301 -5.28 10.42 0.59
N LEU A 302 -4.48 11.38 0.11
CA LEU A 302 -3.90 12.44 0.94
C LEU A 302 -4.97 13.38 1.50
N SER A 303 -6.02 13.70 0.73
CA SER A 303 -7.14 14.51 1.20
C SER A 303 -7.92 13.76 2.28
N MET A 304 -8.28 12.49 2.01
CA MET A 304 -8.95 11.63 2.99
C MET A 304 -8.15 11.52 4.29
N PHE A 305 -6.82 11.43 4.22
CA PHE A 305 -5.97 11.44 5.39
C PHE A 305 -6.03 12.76 6.17
N ALA A 306 -5.94 13.89 5.47
CA ALA A 306 -5.98 15.21 6.10
C ALA A 306 -7.30 15.48 6.84
N ASP A 307 -8.40 14.95 6.32
CA ASP A 307 -9.73 15.08 6.89
C ASP A 307 -9.99 14.07 8.01
N SER A 308 -9.70 12.79 7.78
CA SER A 308 -10.00 11.71 8.74
C SER A 308 -9.11 11.74 9.99
N TYR A 309 -7.90 12.30 9.88
CA TYR A 309 -6.93 12.40 10.98
C TYR A 309 -6.74 13.83 11.46
N ALA A 310 -7.67 14.70 11.10
CA ALA A 310 -7.70 16.11 11.43
C ALA A 310 -7.40 16.47 12.90
N ASP A 311 -7.93 15.66 13.81
CA ASP A 311 -7.91 15.80 15.27
C ASP A 311 -7.10 14.68 15.94
N CYS A 312 -6.38 13.86 15.16
CA CYS A 312 -5.79 12.62 15.64
C CYS A 312 -4.85 12.82 16.82
N ASN A 313 -4.10 13.93 16.83
CA ASN A 313 -3.18 14.25 17.92
C ASN A 313 -3.91 14.55 19.22
N GLU A 314 -4.99 15.35 19.16
CA GLU A 314 -5.81 15.70 20.32
C GLU A 314 -6.49 14.44 20.87
N ARG A 315 -7.00 13.59 19.98
CA ARG A 315 -7.57 12.29 20.33
C ARG A 315 -6.56 11.37 21.00
N LEU A 316 -5.32 11.26 20.50
CA LEU A 316 -4.27 10.46 21.12
C LEU A 316 -3.92 10.96 22.53
N VAL A 317 -3.82 12.27 22.73
CA VAL A 317 -3.58 12.88 24.05
C VAL A 317 -4.70 12.51 25.02
N GLN A 318 -5.96 12.65 24.59
CA GLN A 318 -7.11 12.33 25.43
C GLN A 318 -7.18 10.84 25.78
N LEU A 319 -7.00 9.95 24.80
CA LEU A 319 -7.01 8.50 25.02
C LEU A 319 -5.90 8.04 25.98
N LEU A 320 -4.71 8.65 25.91
CA LEU A 320 -3.63 8.39 26.87
C LEU A 320 -3.99 8.88 28.28
N ALA A 321 -4.56 10.09 28.39
CA ALA A 321 -5.00 10.64 29.67
C ALA A 321 -6.08 9.77 30.35
N ASP A 322 -6.98 9.19 29.55
CA ASP A 322 -8.04 8.28 30.00
C ASP A 322 -7.59 6.81 30.13
N ALA A 323 -6.30 6.54 29.97
CA ALA A 323 -5.69 5.20 30.02
C ALA A 323 -6.35 4.17 29.07
N GLN A 324 -6.85 4.62 27.91
CA GLN A 324 -7.46 3.79 26.88
C GLN A 324 -6.41 3.12 25.98
N TRP A 325 -5.51 2.34 26.58
CA TRP A 325 -4.32 1.76 25.94
C TRP A 325 -4.59 1.08 24.60
N GLN A 326 -5.62 0.23 24.54
CA GLN A 326 -5.96 -0.52 23.35
C GLN A 326 -6.39 0.38 22.19
N GLN A 327 -7.09 1.49 22.48
CA GLN A 327 -7.51 2.43 21.44
C GLN A 327 -6.33 3.26 20.92
N VAL A 328 -5.38 3.62 21.79
CA VAL A 328 -4.14 4.31 21.39
C VAL A 328 -3.28 3.39 20.54
N GLU A 329 -3.11 2.13 20.95
CA GLU A 329 -2.38 1.11 20.22
C GLU A 329 -2.95 0.93 18.80
N MET A 330 -4.26 0.74 18.69
CA MET A 330 -4.95 0.60 17.40
C MET A 330 -4.77 1.85 16.51
N LEU A 331 -4.96 3.05 17.06
CA LEU A 331 -4.78 4.29 16.28
C LEU A 331 -3.31 4.49 15.84
N ALA A 332 -2.35 4.18 16.71
CA ALA A 332 -0.93 4.24 16.37
C ALA A 332 -0.55 3.21 15.29
N HIS A 333 -1.10 2.00 15.37
CA HIS A 333 -0.98 0.97 14.35
C HIS A 333 -1.51 1.45 13.00
N THR A 334 -2.72 2.00 12.97
CA THR A 334 -3.34 2.54 11.75
C THR A 334 -2.48 3.65 11.14
N ILE A 335 -2.00 4.60 11.95
CA ILE A 335 -1.13 5.70 11.48
C ILE A 335 0.19 5.13 10.90
N LYS A 336 0.79 4.13 11.55
CA LYS A 336 1.99 3.46 11.07
C LYS A 336 1.76 2.81 9.70
N GLY A 337 0.61 2.15 9.50
CA GLY A 337 0.23 1.54 8.22
C GLY A 337 0.07 2.57 7.12
N LEU A 338 -0.75 3.60 7.36
CA LEU A 338 -0.99 4.69 6.41
C LEU A 338 0.27 5.47 6.08
N ALA A 339 1.17 5.66 7.04
CA ALA A 339 2.44 6.30 6.80
C ALA A 339 3.31 5.54 5.79
N GLY A 340 3.23 4.20 5.80
CA GLY A 340 3.86 3.36 4.78
C GLY A 340 3.23 3.54 3.40
N THR A 341 1.89 3.52 3.34
CA THR A 341 1.14 3.62 2.08
C THR A 341 1.28 4.98 1.41
N LEU A 342 1.22 6.07 2.19
CA LEU A 342 1.18 7.44 1.67
C LEU A 342 2.56 8.10 1.55
N GLY A 343 3.63 7.37 1.86
CA GLY A 343 5.00 7.89 1.82
C GLY A 343 5.33 8.86 2.95
N MET A 344 4.66 8.79 4.10
CA MET A 344 4.90 9.69 5.25
C MET A 344 6.06 9.16 6.10
N VAL A 345 7.27 9.25 5.56
CA VAL A 345 8.48 8.58 6.08
C VAL A 345 8.76 8.88 7.55
N ASP A 346 8.50 10.11 8.00
CA ASP A 346 8.81 10.56 9.35
C ASP A 346 7.78 10.10 10.40
N LEU A 347 6.59 9.66 9.97
CA LEU A 347 5.52 9.20 10.89
C LEU A 347 5.68 7.75 11.33
N ARG A 348 6.32 6.91 10.51
CA ARG A 348 6.32 5.45 10.71
C ARG A 348 6.96 5.04 12.02
N GLN A 349 8.11 5.62 12.36
CA GLN A 349 8.87 5.24 13.54
C GLN A 349 8.26 5.76 14.86
N PRO A 350 7.83 7.03 14.98
CA PRO A 350 7.09 7.49 16.15
C PRO A 350 5.80 6.71 16.39
N ALA A 351 5.03 6.41 15.33
CA ALA A 351 3.81 5.61 15.44
C ALA A 351 4.10 4.19 15.92
N SER A 352 5.11 3.51 15.36
CA SER A 352 5.52 2.18 15.83
C SER A 352 6.03 2.18 17.27
N THR A 353 6.68 3.26 17.71
CA THR A 353 7.15 3.35 19.11
C THR A 353 5.98 3.53 20.06
N LEU A 354 4.99 4.34 19.67
CA LEU A 354 3.78 4.56 20.46
C LEU A 354 2.94 3.28 20.58
N GLU A 355 2.77 2.55 19.47
CA GLU A 355 2.13 1.23 19.41
C GLU A 355 2.76 0.27 20.43
N LEU A 356 4.09 0.06 20.35
CA LEU A 356 4.82 -0.84 21.25
C LEU A 356 4.76 -0.40 22.72
N ALA A 357 4.87 0.90 22.99
CA ALA A 357 4.79 1.42 24.35
C ALA A 357 3.39 1.21 24.97
N CYS A 358 2.32 1.35 24.18
CA CYS A 358 0.96 1.10 24.63
C CYS A 358 0.71 -0.39 24.89
N ALA A 359 1.21 -1.27 24.01
CA ALA A 359 1.16 -2.72 24.22
C ALA A 359 1.89 -3.14 25.51
N ALA A 360 3.03 -2.52 25.81
CA ALA A 360 3.79 -2.72 27.03
C ALA A 360 3.22 -2.00 28.26
N ARG A 361 2.22 -1.11 28.08
CA ARG A 361 1.68 -0.19 29.10
C ARG A 361 2.75 0.68 29.77
N ASP A 362 3.79 1.05 29.02
CA ASP A 362 4.83 1.97 29.48
C ASP A 362 4.33 3.41 29.34
N VAL A 363 3.84 3.98 30.45
CA VAL A 363 3.24 5.32 30.48
C VAL A 363 4.23 6.39 30.03
N ASP A 364 5.48 6.30 30.49
CA ASP A 364 6.50 7.31 30.23
C ASP A 364 6.96 7.26 28.77
N GLU A 365 7.16 6.05 28.22
CA GLU A 365 7.52 5.90 26.82
C GLU A 365 6.36 6.23 25.88
N ALA A 366 5.12 5.88 26.24
CA ALA A 366 3.93 6.23 25.46
C ALA A 366 3.76 7.76 25.35
N ALA A 367 3.91 8.48 26.46
CA ALA A 367 3.87 9.94 26.46
C ALA A 367 4.99 10.56 25.61
N ARG A 368 6.23 10.05 25.71
CA ARG A 368 7.35 10.51 24.87
C ARG A 368 7.12 10.21 23.39
N ALA A 369 6.62 9.02 23.06
CA ALA A 369 6.35 8.60 21.70
C ALA A 369 5.22 9.41 21.07
N GLN A 370 4.14 9.67 21.81
CA GLN A 370 3.05 10.55 21.37
C GLN A 370 3.55 11.97 21.12
N ALA A 371 4.38 12.54 21.99
CA ALA A 371 4.96 13.86 21.77
C ALA A 371 5.83 13.93 20.51
N ARG A 372 6.62 12.88 20.22
CA ARG A 372 7.39 12.78 18.96
C ARG A 372 6.48 12.64 17.74
N LEU A 373 5.42 11.86 17.82
CA LEU A 373 4.44 11.73 16.74
C LEU A 373 3.75 13.08 16.47
N ALA A 374 3.37 13.81 17.51
CA ALA A 374 2.76 15.14 17.44
C ALA A 374 3.63 16.15 16.67
N GLN A 375 4.96 16.11 16.89
CA GLN A 375 5.93 16.99 16.21
C GLN A 375 5.99 16.79 14.71
N VAL A 376 5.60 15.62 14.21
CA VAL A 376 5.63 15.28 12.78
C VAL A 376 4.23 15.37 12.16
N ILE A 377 3.21 14.80 12.81
CA ILE A 377 1.86 14.69 12.23
C ILE A 377 1.15 16.04 12.15
N THR A 378 1.36 16.92 13.14
CA THR A 378 0.72 18.24 13.18
C THR A 378 1.15 19.13 12.01
N PRO A 379 2.45 19.36 11.76
CA PRO A 379 2.87 20.17 10.61
C PRO A 379 2.54 19.50 9.26
N LEU A 380 2.55 18.17 9.18
CA LEU A 380 2.14 17.44 7.98
C LEU A 380 0.67 17.71 7.63
N LEU A 381 -0.25 17.52 8.58
CA LEU A 381 -1.67 17.76 8.41
C LEU A 381 -1.96 19.23 8.08
N ALA A 382 -1.28 20.17 8.75
CA ALA A 382 -1.39 21.59 8.44
C ALA A 382 -0.91 21.92 7.01
N GLY A 383 0.19 21.29 6.56
CA GLY A 383 0.70 21.41 5.21
C GLY A 383 -0.28 20.88 4.16
N LEU A 384 -0.86 19.70 4.39
CA LEU A 384 -1.85 19.09 3.49
C LEU A 384 -3.10 19.95 3.39
N ARG A 385 -3.65 20.40 4.52
CA ARG A 385 -4.80 21.33 4.53
C ARG A 385 -4.52 22.62 3.79
N THR A 386 -3.33 23.21 3.99
CA THR A 386 -2.93 24.43 3.29
C THR A 386 -2.85 24.21 1.78
N PHE A 387 -2.28 23.07 1.37
CA PHE A 387 -2.18 22.69 -0.03
C PHE A 387 -3.56 22.56 -0.69
N PHE A 388 -4.44 21.73 -0.14
CA PHE A 388 -5.79 21.53 -0.70
C PHE A 388 -6.65 22.79 -0.62
N ALA A 389 -6.55 23.58 0.44
CA ALA A 389 -7.25 24.87 0.53
C ALA A 389 -6.75 25.87 -0.54
N SER A 390 -5.46 25.87 -0.86
CA SER A 390 -4.91 26.74 -1.90
C SER A 390 -5.40 26.36 -3.29
N GLU A 391 -5.59 25.06 -3.55
CA GLU A 391 -6.13 24.56 -4.81
C GLU A 391 -7.63 24.85 -4.93
N ALA A 392 -8.42 24.59 -3.88
CA ALA A 392 -9.83 24.95 -3.84
C ALA A 392 -10.05 26.46 -4.04
N ALA A 393 -9.20 27.30 -3.44
CA ALA A 393 -9.23 28.74 -3.65
C ALA A 393 -8.89 29.12 -5.11
N ALA A 394 -7.87 28.49 -5.70
CA ALA A 394 -7.52 28.72 -7.10
C ALA A 394 -8.64 28.26 -8.06
N ALA A 395 -9.27 27.12 -7.77
CA ALA A 395 -10.42 26.59 -8.50
C ALA A 395 -11.63 27.52 -8.39
N THR A 396 -11.94 28.03 -7.20
CA THR A 396 -13.04 28.97 -6.94
C THR A 396 -12.82 30.32 -7.64
N VAL A 397 -11.59 30.83 -7.67
CA VAL A 397 -11.25 32.06 -8.42
C VAL A 397 -11.41 31.84 -9.93
N SER A 398 -11.10 30.64 -10.44
CA SER A 398 -11.36 30.28 -11.83
C SER A 398 -12.85 30.05 -12.12
N ALA A 399 -13.63 29.57 -11.15
CA ALA A 399 -15.06 29.27 -11.27
C ALA A 399 -15.98 30.47 -11.01
N THR A 400 -15.49 31.54 -10.39
CA THR A 400 -16.26 32.78 -10.14
C THR A 400 -16.37 33.69 -11.36
N VAL A 401 -15.59 33.44 -12.41
CA VAL A 401 -15.87 34.00 -13.74
C VAL A 401 -16.95 33.12 -14.39
N PRO A 402 -18.16 33.62 -14.70
CA PRO A 402 -19.17 32.84 -15.39
C PRO A 402 -18.59 32.32 -16.71
N MET A 403 -18.34 31.02 -16.78
CA MET A 403 -17.88 30.36 -17.99
C MET A 403 -19.09 30.09 -18.88
N PRO A 404 -18.94 30.14 -20.22
CA PRO A 404 -19.98 29.66 -21.12
C PRO A 404 -20.32 28.20 -20.79
N ALA A 405 -21.60 27.83 -20.88
CA ALA A 405 -22.08 26.49 -20.50
C ALA A 405 -21.31 25.33 -21.18
N ALA A 406 -20.83 25.54 -22.41
CA ALA A 406 -20.00 24.58 -23.13
C ALA A 406 -18.62 24.35 -22.49
N ASP A 407 -18.02 25.41 -21.92
CA ASP A 407 -16.74 25.32 -21.23
C ASP A 407 -16.91 24.78 -19.81
N THR A 408 -18.03 25.09 -19.14
CA THR A 408 -18.42 24.44 -17.87
C THR A 408 -18.59 22.94 -18.05
N LEU A 409 -19.28 22.47 -19.10
CA LEU A 409 -19.40 21.03 -19.40
C LEU A 409 -18.04 20.38 -19.66
N ARG A 410 -17.16 21.05 -20.40
CA ARG A 410 -15.82 20.54 -20.70
C ARG A 410 -14.96 20.44 -19.44
N ARG A 411 -15.03 21.45 -18.57
CA ARG A 411 -14.28 21.46 -17.31
C ARG A 411 -14.84 20.43 -16.33
N LEU A 412 -16.16 20.33 -16.21
CA LEU A 412 -16.84 19.32 -15.39
C LEU A 412 -16.50 17.91 -15.87
N GLY A 413 -16.57 17.65 -17.17
CA GLY A 413 -16.17 16.35 -17.73
C GLY A 413 -14.71 16.02 -17.44
N LYS A 414 -13.80 17.00 -17.50
CA LYS A 414 -12.41 16.80 -17.11
C LYS A 414 -12.25 16.47 -15.62
N LEU A 415 -12.92 17.20 -14.73
CA LEU A 415 -12.82 16.96 -13.28
C LEU A 415 -13.42 15.59 -12.90
N LEU A 416 -14.54 15.21 -13.53
CA LEU A 416 -15.15 13.90 -13.35
C LEU A 416 -14.24 12.76 -13.84
N ASP A 417 -13.59 12.93 -15.00
CA ASP A 417 -12.61 11.98 -15.55
C ASP A 417 -11.35 11.84 -14.68
N GLU A 418 -10.96 12.92 -14.01
CA GLU A 418 -9.82 12.94 -13.07
C GLU A 418 -10.19 12.46 -11.65
N GLY A 419 -11.47 12.15 -11.38
CA GLY A 419 -11.96 11.79 -10.03
C GLY A 419 -11.84 12.93 -9.01
N ASP A 420 -11.84 14.18 -9.48
CA ASP A 420 -11.57 15.35 -8.66
C ASP A 420 -12.85 15.82 -7.93
N SER A 421 -12.78 15.92 -6.60
CA SER A 421 -13.88 16.42 -5.77
C SER A 421 -14.30 17.86 -6.10
N ASP A 422 -13.43 18.64 -6.74
CA ASP A 422 -13.77 19.97 -7.28
C ASP A 422 -14.94 19.89 -8.29
N ALA A 423 -15.22 18.71 -8.86
CA ALA A 423 -16.41 18.49 -9.70
C ALA A 423 -17.71 18.76 -8.92
N ILE A 424 -17.76 18.42 -7.63
CA ILE A 424 -18.92 18.63 -6.76
C ILE A 424 -19.14 20.12 -6.57
N ASP A 425 -18.08 20.86 -6.25
CA ASP A 425 -18.16 22.32 -6.02
C ASP A 425 -18.52 23.06 -7.32
N LEU A 426 -17.90 22.70 -8.45
CA LEU A 426 -18.24 23.26 -9.75
C LEU A 426 -19.70 22.99 -10.11
N TRP A 427 -20.19 21.77 -9.86
CA TRP A 427 -21.57 21.39 -10.10
C TRP A 427 -22.55 22.20 -9.23
N GLN A 428 -22.29 22.31 -7.93
CA GLN A 428 -23.14 23.09 -7.02
C GLN A 428 -23.20 24.57 -7.41
N GLN A 429 -22.08 25.14 -7.85
CA GLN A 429 -21.99 26.56 -8.20
C GLN A 429 -22.56 26.89 -9.58
N GLN A 430 -22.41 25.99 -10.57
CA GLN A 430 -22.70 26.31 -11.98
C GLN A 430 -23.76 25.43 -12.65
N SER A 431 -24.33 24.41 -11.99
CA SER A 431 -25.36 23.52 -12.56
C SER A 431 -26.61 24.25 -13.07
N GLN A 432 -26.95 25.41 -12.52
CA GLN A 432 -28.06 26.24 -13.02
C GLN A 432 -27.80 26.76 -14.44
N GLN A 433 -26.55 27.07 -14.79
CA GLN A 433 -26.21 27.58 -16.12
C GLN A 433 -26.26 26.47 -17.19
N LEU A 434 -26.18 25.20 -16.75
CA LEU A 434 -26.33 24.03 -17.62
C LEU A 434 -27.78 23.68 -17.94
N ALA A 435 -28.76 24.45 -17.45
CA ALA A 435 -30.19 24.20 -17.68
C ALA A 435 -30.60 24.17 -19.16
N GLY A 436 -29.86 24.87 -20.03
CA GLY A 436 -30.10 24.89 -21.48
C GLY A 436 -29.44 23.74 -22.24
N MET A 437 -28.54 22.98 -21.61
CA MET A 437 -27.77 21.90 -22.24
C MET A 437 -28.04 20.53 -21.65
N LEU A 438 -28.50 20.47 -20.39
CA LEU A 438 -28.84 19.24 -19.67
C LEU A 438 -30.30 19.30 -19.22
N SER A 439 -31.02 18.20 -19.41
CA SER A 439 -32.40 18.07 -18.92
C SER A 439 -32.46 18.04 -17.38
N PRO A 440 -33.63 18.32 -16.79
CA PRO A 440 -33.83 18.18 -15.35
C PRO A 440 -33.49 16.78 -14.82
N ALA A 441 -33.87 15.73 -15.54
CA ALA A 441 -33.63 14.34 -15.13
C ALA A 441 -32.13 13.98 -15.16
N ARG A 442 -31.40 14.39 -16.20
CA ARG A 442 -29.94 14.19 -16.27
C ARG A 442 -29.21 14.95 -15.18
N ARG A 443 -29.62 16.20 -14.90
CA ARG A 443 -29.03 16.96 -13.79
C ARG A 443 -29.29 16.30 -12.44
N GLN A 444 -30.49 15.79 -12.19
CA GLN A 444 -30.78 15.07 -10.95
C GLN A 444 -29.93 13.80 -10.79
N ARG A 445 -29.71 13.05 -11.88
CA ARG A 445 -28.84 11.85 -11.86
C ARG A 445 -27.37 12.20 -11.61
N ILE A 446 -26.87 13.27 -12.23
CA ILE A 446 -25.50 13.76 -11.97
C ILE A 446 -25.36 14.23 -10.52
N ASP A 447 -26.36 14.94 -10.01
CA ASP A 447 -26.37 15.41 -8.61
C ASP A 447 -26.32 14.25 -7.62
N MET A 448 -27.09 13.19 -7.85
CA MET A 448 -27.11 11.99 -7.02
C MET A 448 -25.80 11.20 -7.10
N ALA A 449 -25.22 11.05 -8.29
CA ALA A 449 -23.92 10.39 -8.47
C ALA A 449 -22.80 11.17 -7.75
N LEU A 450 -22.79 12.50 -7.87
CA LEU A 450 -21.81 13.36 -7.18
C LEU A 450 -21.97 13.33 -5.65
N GLN A 451 -23.19 13.28 -5.12
CA GLN A 451 -23.44 13.13 -3.68
C GLN A 451 -22.93 11.79 -3.12
N ASN A 452 -22.90 10.75 -3.96
CA ASN A 452 -22.39 9.43 -3.61
C ASN A 452 -20.91 9.24 -3.98
N PHE A 453 -20.20 10.29 -4.41
CA PHE A 453 -18.81 10.23 -4.89
C PHE A 453 -18.60 9.28 -6.09
N GLU A 454 -19.65 9.01 -6.87
CA GLU A 454 -19.61 8.17 -8.07
C GLU A 454 -19.22 9.00 -9.31
N PHE A 455 -17.95 9.42 -9.39
CA PHE A 455 -17.45 10.30 -10.45
C PHE A 455 -17.56 9.68 -11.86
N ASP A 456 -17.28 8.38 -12.00
CA ASP A 456 -17.42 7.64 -13.25
C ASP A 456 -18.88 7.57 -13.72
N THR A 457 -19.81 7.33 -12.79
CA THR A 457 -21.25 7.35 -13.07
C THR A 457 -21.68 8.74 -13.54
N ALA A 458 -21.24 9.80 -12.85
CA ALA A 458 -21.53 11.18 -13.23
C ALA A 458 -20.96 11.52 -14.62
N LEU A 459 -19.75 11.06 -14.95
CA LEU A 459 -19.13 11.26 -16.26
C LEU A 459 -19.91 10.54 -17.37
N ALA A 460 -20.32 9.29 -17.13
CA ALA A 460 -21.13 8.52 -18.05
C ALA A 460 -22.46 9.21 -18.35
N ILE A 461 -23.15 9.73 -17.31
CA ILE A 461 -24.39 10.50 -17.47
C ILE A 461 -24.14 11.80 -18.24
N LEU A 462 -23.01 12.46 -18.03
CA LEU A 462 -22.62 13.68 -18.75
C LEU A 462 -22.41 13.44 -20.24
N ALA A 463 -21.89 12.26 -20.62
CA ALA A 463 -21.61 11.87 -22.00
C ALA A 463 -22.84 11.39 -22.82
N GLU A 464 -24.00 11.19 -22.17
CA GLU A 464 -25.24 10.79 -22.87
C GLU A 464 -25.63 11.83 -23.95
N THR A 465 -25.87 11.38 -25.19
CA THR A 465 -26.04 12.27 -26.37
C THR A 465 -27.48 12.43 -26.87
N ASN A 466 -28.51 11.95 -26.14
CA ASN A 466 -29.89 11.97 -26.64
C ASN A 466 -30.81 12.96 -25.89
N PRO A 467 -31.44 13.93 -26.58
CA PRO A 467 -32.50 14.77 -26.02
C PRO A 467 -33.89 14.10 -26.00
N GLU A 468 -34.06 12.90 -26.56
CA GLU A 468 -35.38 12.27 -26.76
C GLU A 468 -35.85 11.29 -25.67
N GLN A 469 -35.06 11.03 -24.63
CA GLN A 469 -35.46 10.11 -23.54
C GLN A 469 -35.98 10.79 -22.26
N ASP A 470 -35.99 12.12 -22.20
CA ASP A 470 -36.40 12.87 -21.00
C ASP A 470 -37.90 13.22 -20.94
N ALA A 471 -38.72 12.57 -21.77
CA ALA A 471 -40.18 12.66 -21.72
C ALA A 471 -40.82 11.26 -21.66
N ALA A 472 -40.52 10.51 -20.59
CA ALA A 472 -41.30 9.35 -20.17
C ALA A 472 -41.39 9.29 -18.64
#